data_AF-A0A968VZK9-F1
#
_entry.id   AF-A0A968VZK9-F1
#
_cell.length_a   1.000
_cell.length_b   1.000
_cell.length_c   1.000
_cell.angle_alpha   90.00
_cell.angle_beta   90.00
_cell.angle_gamma   90.00
#
_symmetry.space_group_name_H-M   'P 1'
#
loop_
_entity.id
_entity.type
_entity.pdbx_description
1 polymer ?
#
loop_
_entity_poly.entity_id
_entity_poly.type
_entity_poly.pdbx_seq_one_letter_code
_entity_poly.pdbx_strand_id
1 'polypeptide(L)'
;MQKKYCLNIPALYILLLAAACTTEKNTWVTRNYHNLTSHYNVFFNGKESFNKGLEKATEQFNEDYNQMLPVYLYSNEEFSSSLRGDMDKTLKSAPN
;
A
#
# COMPACT_ATOMS: atom_id res chain seq x y z
N MET A 1 -62.09 -14.39 16.67
CA MET A 1 -60.81 -15.04 16.31
C MET A 1 -59.80 -13.97 15.89
N GLN A 2 -59.03 -13.45 16.86
CA GLN A 2 -58.03 -12.41 16.62
C GLN A 2 -56.73 -13.09 16.21
N LYS A 3 -56.46 -13.16 14.91
CA LYS A 3 -55.15 -13.61 14.43
C LYS A 3 -54.11 -12.61 14.91
N LYS A 4 -53.32 -13.07 15.87
CA LYS A 4 -52.13 -12.47 16.47
C LYS A 4 -51.02 -12.29 15.43
N TYR A 5 -51.29 -11.59 14.34
CA TYR A 5 -50.24 -10.95 13.57
C TYR A 5 -49.77 -9.76 14.42
N CYS A 6 -49.11 -10.09 15.53
CA CYS A 6 -48.31 -9.22 16.35
C CYS A 6 -47.27 -8.61 15.41
N LEU A 7 -47.66 -7.51 14.76
CA LEU A 7 -46.79 -6.70 13.96
C LEU A 7 -45.81 -6.06 14.95
N ASN A 8 -44.69 -6.75 15.19
CA ASN A 8 -43.58 -6.29 16.02
C ASN A 8 -42.82 -5.17 15.30
N ILE A 9 -43.48 -4.02 15.11
CA ILE A 9 -42.90 -2.78 14.59
C ILE A 9 -41.59 -2.39 15.31
N PRO A 10 -41.47 -2.48 16.65
CA PRO A 10 -40.21 -2.11 17.31
C PRO A 10 -39.07 -3.08 16.99
N ALA A 11 -39.34 -4.38 16.85
CA ALA A 11 -38.30 -5.35 16.47
C ALA A 11 -37.83 -5.13 15.03
N LEU A 12 -38.73 -4.74 14.12
CA LEU A 12 -38.39 -4.38 12.75
C LEU A 12 -37.52 -3.12 12.69
N TYR A 13 -37.82 -2.12 13.52
CA TYR A 13 -37.04 -0.88 13.60
C TYR A 13 -35.63 -1.12 14.15
N ILE A 14 -35.50 -1.96 15.18
CA ILE A 14 -34.20 -2.38 15.73
C ILE A 14 -33.38 -3.16 14.69
N LEU A 15 -34.02 -4.04 13.92
CA LEU A 15 -33.36 -4.80 12.86
C LEU A 15 -32.84 -3.89 11.73
N LEU A 16 -33.62 -2.86 11.36
CA LEU A 16 -33.22 -1.87 10.35
C LEU A 16 -32.05 -0.99 10.82
N LEU A 17 -32.04 -0.59 12.09
CA LEU A 17 -30.92 0.16 12.68
C LEU A 17 -29.65 -0.69 12.78
N ALA A 18 -29.77 -1.98 13.13
CA ALA A 18 -28.65 -2.90 13.13
C ALA A 18 -28.05 -3.11 11.72
N ALA A 19 -28.89 -3.13 10.68
CA ALA A 19 -28.45 -3.24 9.29
C ALA A 19 -27.79 -1.95 8.74
N ALA A 20 -28.04 -0.78 9.35
CA ALA A 20 -27.47 0.50 8.92
C ALA A 20 -26.07 0.78 9.51
N CYS A 21 -25.65 0.05 10.53
CA CYS A 21 -24.32 0.17 11.14
C CYS A 21 -23.30 -0.67 10.36
N THR A 22 -22.77 -0.13 9.26
CA THR A 22 -21.61 -0.71 8.56
C THR A 22 -20.33 0.04 8.94
N THR A 23 -19.27 -0.71 9.27
CA THR A 23 -17.92 -0.17 9.55
C THR A 23 -17.23 0.34 8.28
N GLU A 24 -17.71 -0.07 7.11
CA GLU A 24 -17.20 0.34 5.81
C GLU A 24 -18.31 0.98 4.98
N LYS A 25 -18.26 2.31 4.84
CA LYS A 25 -19.22 3.07 4.03
C LYS A 25 -18.67 3.22 2.61
N ASN A 26 -19.10 2.35 1.70
CA ASN A 26 -18.82 2.45 0.26
C ASN A 26 -19.61 3.59 -0.41
N THR A 27 -19.34 4.83 0.00
CA THR A 27 -19.90 6.04 -0.63
C THR A 27 -18.93 6.63 -1.65
N TRP A 28 -19.44 7.43 -2.58
CA TRP A 28 -18.60 8.11 -3.58
C TRP A 28 -17.47 8.93 -2.93
N VAL A 29 -17.76 9.64 -1.84
CA VAL A 29 -16.77 10.44 -1.10
C VAL A 29 -15.69 9.55 -0.50
N THR A 30 -16.06 8.50 0.22
CA THR A 30 -15.12 7.55 0.84
C THR A 30 -14.23 6.88 -0.21
N ARG A 31 -14.79 6.49 -1.36
CA ARG A 31 -14.02 5.88 -2.45
C ARG A 31 -12.99 6.84 -3.05
N ASN A 32 -13.36 8.11 -3.26
CA ASN A 32 -12.42 9.12 -3.75
C ASN A 32 -11.33 9.44 -2.73
N TYR A 33 -11.69 9.50 -1.44
CA TYR A 33 -10.70 9.65 -0.37
C TYR A 33 -9.67 8.51 -0.40
N HIS A 34 -10.11 7.24 -0.42
CA HIS A 34 -9.21 6.10 -0.51
C HIS A 34 -8.37 6.06 -1.80
N ASN A 35 -8.93 6.51 -2.93
CA ASN A 35 -8.19 6.64 -4.18
C ASN A 35 -7.06 7.67 -4.06
N LEU A 36 -7.34 8.85 -3.50
CA LEU A 36 -6.34 9.90 -3.28
C LEU A 36 -5.26 9.42 -2.31
N THR A 37 -5.64 8.84 -1.17
CA THR A 37 -4.69 8.28 -0.21
C THR A 37 -3.80 7.21 -0.86
N SER A 38 -4.39 6.30 -1.64
CA SER A 38 -3.63 5.24 -2.34
C SER A 38 -2.65 5.83 -3.35
N HIS A 39 -3.06 6.85 -4.11
CA HIS A 39 -2.20 7.55 -5.06
C HIS A 39 -0.96 8.13 -4.37
N TYR A 40 -1.13 8.86 -3.26
CA TYR A 40 0.01 9.43 -2.54
C TYR A 40 0.85 8.38 -1.79
N ASN A 41 0.24 7.29 -1.32
CA ASN A 41 0.96 6.18 -0.69
C ASN A 41 1.96 5.53 -1.64
N VAL A 42 1.66 5.44 -2.93
CA VAL A 42 2.60 4.92 -3.94
C VAL A 42 3.86 5.77 -4.00
N PHE A 43 3.75 7.10 -4.06
CA PHE A 43 4.92 7.99 -4.12
C PHE A 43 5.75 7.91 -2.84
N PHE A 44 5.09 7.86 -1.69
CA PHE A 44 5.76 7.70 -0.40
C PHE A 44 6.55 6.39 -0.33
N ASN A 45 5.89 5.26 -0.62
CA ASN A 45 6.52 3.94 -0.62
C ASN A 45 7.64 3.83 -1.67
N GLY A 46 7.46 4.43 -2.85
CA GLY A 46 8.49 4.49 -3.88
C GLY A 46 9.75 5.20 -3.40
N LYS A 47 9.59 6.38 -2.79
CA LYS A 47 10.71 7.12 -2.19
C LYS A 47 11.38 6.33 -1.06
N GLU A 48 10.60 5.69 -0.20
CA GLU A 48 11.14 4.90 0.90
C GLU A 48 11.89 3.66 0.41
N SER A 49 11.36 2.94 -0.57
CA SER A 49 12.04 1.81 -1.22
C SER A 49 13.33 2.22 -1.92
N PHE A 50 13.37 3.38 -2.57
CA PHE A 50 14.60 3.90 -3.16
C PHE A 50 15.67 4.16 -2.10
N ASN A 51 15.30 4.83 -1.01
CA ASN A 51 16.23 5.10 0.09
C ASN A 51 16.74 3.80 0.75
N LYS A 52 15.85 2.83 0.98
CA LYS A 52 16.22 1.50 1.51
C LYS A 52 17.13 0.73 0.55
N GLY A 53 16.89 0.84 -0.75
CA GLY A 53 17.76 0.29 -1.78
C GLY A 53 19.16 0.90 -1.71
N LEU A 54 19.26 2.22 -1.54
CA LEU A 54 20.54 2.91 -1.40
C LEU A 54 21.28 2.52 -0.11
N GLU A 55 20.58 2.39 1.01
CA GLU A 55 21.18 1.94 2.28
C GLU A 55 21.71 0.51 2.17
N LYS A 56 20.89 -0.43 1.68
CA LYS A 56 21.33 -1.81 1.42
C LYS A 56 22.49 -1.87 0.45
N ALA A 57 22.50 -0.98 -0.55
CA ALA A 57 23.60 -0.87 -1.48
C ALA A 57 24.90 -0.57 -0.70
N THR A 58 24.91 0.49 0.09
CA THR A 58 26.09 0.87 0.87
C THR A 58 26.52 -0.22 1.86
N GLU A 59 25.59 -0.93 2.49
CA GLU A 59 25.92 -2.02 3.44
C GLU A 59 26.47 -3.28 2.77
N GLN A 60 25.94 -3.67 1.60
CA GLN A 60 26.37 -4.89 0.90
C GLN A 60 27.59 -4.68 0.02
N PHE A 61 27.94 -3.42 -0.29
CA PHE A 61 29.08 -3.12 -1.12
C PHE A 61 30.39 -3.38 -0.35
N ASN A 62 31.07 -4.46 -0.72
CA ASN A 62 32.37 -4.80 -0.17
C ASN A 62 33.46 -4.15 -1.05
N GLU A 63 34.16 -3.15 -0.51
CA GLU A 63 35.15 -2.37 -1.26
C GLU A 63 36.46 -3.17 -1.43
N ASP A 64 36.75 -3.64 -2.64
CA ASP A 64 38.09 -4.12 -2.98
C ASP A 64 38.98 -2.95 -3.40
N TYR A 65 39.87 -2.54 -2.50
CA TYR A 65 40.80 -1.42 -2.70
C TYR A 65 41.94 -1.72 -3.68
N ASN A 66 42.05 -2.94 -4.20
CA ASN A 66 43.03 -3.29 -5.23
C ASN A 66 42.58 -2.86 -6.64
N GLN A 67 41.34 -2.43 -6.77
CA GLN A 67 40.75 -1.95 -8.02
C GLN A 67 40.26 -0.51 -7.89
N MET A 68 40.13 0.19 -9.02
CA MET A 68 39.67 1.57 -9.04
C MET A 68 38.21 1.62 -8.56
N LEU A 69 37.96 2.34 -7.45
CA LEU A 69 36.62 2.41 -6.87
C LEU A 69 35.65 3.17 -7.77
N PRO A 70 34.43 2.67 -7.99
CA PRO A 70 33.42 3.38 -8.74
C PRO A 70 32.86 4.55 -7.94
N VAL A 71 32.69 5.71 -8.58
CA VAL A 71 32.04 6.89 -7.98
C VAL A 71 30.56 6.63 -7.69
N TYR A 72 29.94 5.72 -8.44
CA TYR A 72 28.55 5.33 -8.30
C TYR A 72 28.40 3.82 -8.13
N LEU A 73 27.84 3.37 -7.00
CA LEU A 73 27.70 1.95 -6.66
C LEU A 73 26.82 1.18 -7.65
N TYR A 74 25.82 1.83 -8.26
CA TYR A 74 24.93 1.24 -9.26
C TYR A 74 25.59 1.00 -10.63
N SER A 75 26.85 1.39 -10.83
CA SER A 75 27.57 1.14 -12.09
C SER A 75 28.03 -0.31 -12.24
N ASN A 76 28.11 -1.07 -11.14
CA ASN A 76 28.34 -2.50 -11.18
C ASN A 76 27.02 -3.22 -11.50
N GLU A 77 27.00 -3.96 -12.61
CA GLU A 77 25.80 -4.62 -13.14
C GLU A 77 25.26 -5.72 -12.21
N GLU A 78 26.15 -6.45 -11.55
CA GLU A 78 25.82 -7.53 -10.60
C GLU A 78 25.13 -6.96 -9.35
N PHE A 79 25.65 -5.85 -8.86
CA PHE A 79 25.08 -5.14 -7.73
C PHE A 79 23.80 -4.36 -8.08
N SER A 80 23.73 -3.75 -9.26
CA SER A 80 22.49 -3.13 -9.75
C SER A 80 21.37 -4.16 -9.90
N SER A 81 21.70 -5.42 -10.24
CA SER A 81 20.72 -6.50 -10.38
C SER A 81 20.11 -6.92 -9.03
N SER A 82 20.89 -6.91 -7.94
CA SER A 82 20.38 -7.24 -6.60
C SER A 82 19.44 -6.16 -6.06
N LEU A 83 19.69 -4.90 -6.40
CA LEU A 83 18.87 -3.75 -5.99
C LEU A 83 17.56 -3.60 -6.79
N ARG A 84 17.57 -3.99 -8.07
CA ARG A 84 16.39 -3.91 -8.95
C ARG A 84 15.18 -4.66 -8.39
N GLY A 85 15.38 -5.82 -7.76
CA GLY A 85 14.27 -6.64 -7.23
C GLY A 85 13.41 -5.94 -6.17
N ASP A 86 14.01 -5.07 -5.35
CA ASP A 86 13.29 -4.31 -4.32
C ASP A 86 12.65 -3.03 -4.89
N MET A 87 13.24 -2.44 -5.93
CA MET A 87 12.71 -1.25 -6.62
C MET A 87 11.60 -1.59 -7.64
N ASP A 88 11.63 -2.77 -8.26
CA ASP A 88 10.62 -3.21 -9.23
C ASP A 88 9.24 -3.44 -8.60
N LYS A 89 9.20 -3.83 -7.31
CA LYS A 89 7.94 -4.05 -6.57
C LYS A 89 7.18 -2.75 -6.38
N THR A 90 7.88 -1.66 -6.08
CA THR A 90 7.28 -0.34 -5.96
C THR A 90 6.91 0.24 -7.32
N LEU A 91 7.72 -0.03 -8.36
CA LEU A 91 7.39 0.36 -9.73
C LEU A 91 6.11 -0.32 -10.24
N LYS A 92 5.94 -1.63 -9.98
CA LYS A 92 4.72 -2.38 -10.33
C LYS A 92 3.47 -1.95 -9.56
N SER A 93 3.64 -1.30 -8.42
CA SER A 93 2.54 -0.79 -7.60
C SER A 93 2.08 0.61 -8.03
N ALA A 94 2.82 1.26 -8.95
CA ALA A 94 2.46 2.56 -9.45
C ALA A 94 1.27 2.48 -10.41
N PRO A 95 0.26 3.36 -10.27
CA PRO A 95 -0.78 3.48 -11.28
C PRO A 95 -0.16 4.02 -12.57
N ASN A 96 -0.47 3.36 -13.69
CA ASN A 96 -0.03 3.74 -15.04
C ASN A 96 -0.50 5.14 -15.44
#